data_AF-A0A6P1J5T8-F1
#
_entry.id   AF-A0A6P1J5T8-F1
#
_cell.length_a   1.000
_cell.length_b   1.000
_cell.length_c   1.000
_cell.angle_alpha   90.00
_cell.angle_beta   90.00
_cell.angle_gamma   90.00
#
_symmetry.space_group_name_H-M   'P 1'
#
loop_
_entity.id
_entity.type
_entity.pdbx_description
1 polymer ?
#
loop_
_entity_poly.entity_id
_entity_poly.type
_entity_poly.pdbx_seq_one_letter_code
_entity_poly.pdbx_strand_id
1 'polypeptide(L)'
;MTHDSSPRPDDDRLVTRRSVTAAAAWTVPVVAVAVATPSAAASIVDLGAYALRGTCGTLGLLGPGFLLQAGPTEPLPTGTTIIITGSGVANIGVFSVSGGTATVTVLSNTSRQITLTAPLPAGATIAVRTTLSISVAFQLNAVSTLPSGYTGTGSKTAANVSSTLILCSAN
;
A
#
# COMPACT_ATOMS: atom_id res chain seq x y z
N MET A 1 -65.22 -55.17 64.80
CA MET A 1 -64.39 -56.39 64.68
C MET A 1 -63.44 -56.18 63.52
N THR A 2 -62.13 -56.32 63.78
CA THR A 2 -60.99 -56.58 62.87
C THR A 2 -61.12 -56.27 61.37
N HIS A 3 -60.16 -55.53 60.80
CA HIS A 3 -59.04 -56.15 60.07
C HIS A 3 -57.93 -55.16 59.69
N ASP A 4 -56.71 -55.66 59.84
CA ASP A 4 -55.40 -55.15 59.47
C ASP A 4 -55.25 -55.00 57.94
N SER A 5 -54.39 -54.07 57.52
CA SER A 5 -53.90 -53.95 56.13
C SER A 5 -52.53 -53.26 56.15
N SER A 6 -51.48 -54.04 56.36
CA SER A 6 -50.14 -53.69 55.89
C SER A 6 -49.98 -54.18 54.44
N PRO A 7 -49.37 -53.40 53.54
CA PRO A 7 -48.07 -53.85 53.05
C PRO A 7 -47.02 -52.73 52.86
N ARG A 8 -45.77 -53.20 52.75
CA ARG A 8 -44.48 -52.50 52.79
C ARG A 8 -43.99 -52.17 51.35
N PRO A 9 -42.71 -51.79 51.20
CA PRO A 9 -42.19 -50.53 50.64
C PRO A 9 -42.01 -50.54 49.09
N ASP A 10 -41.61 -49.42 48.50
CA ASP A 10 -40.48 -49.38 47.55
C ASP A 10 -40.10 -47.95 47.17
N ASP A 11 -38.78 -47.75 47.07
CA ASP A 11 -38.06 -46.77 46.26
C ASP A 11 -38.85 -45.60 45.63
N ASP A 12 -38.62 -44.39 46.15
CA ASP A 12 -38.46 -43.24 45.24
C ASP A 12 -37.59 -42.13 45.85
N ARG A 13 -36.29 -42.34 45.67
CA ARG A 13 -35.26 -41.37 45.29
C ARG A 13 -35.71 -39.89 45.21
N LEU A 14 -35.46 -39.15 46.28
CA LEU A 14 -35.36 -37.68 46.22
C LEU A 14 -33.98 -37.20 46.66
N VAL A 15 -32.97 -37.55 45.85
CA VAL A 15 -31.71 -36.81 45.81
C VAL A 15 -32.05 -35.41 45.29
N THR A 16 -32.21 -34.49 46.23
CA THR A 16 -32.59 -33.10 45.95
C THR A 16 -31.44 -32.40 45.23
N ARG A 17 -31.73 -31.76 44.08
CA ARG A 17 -30.76 -31.05 43.20
C ARG A 17 -30.00 -29.87 43.84
N ARG A 18 -30.16 -29.62 45.15
CA ARG A 18 -29.57 -28.49 45.88
C ARG A 18 -28.26 -28.81 46.60
N SER A 19 -27.79 -30.06 46.58
CA SER A 19 -26.55 -30.46 47.26
C SER A 19 -25.33 -30.62 46.33
N VAL A 20 -25.43 -30.27 45.04
CA VAL A 20 -24.31 -30.42 44.08
C VAL A 20 -23.52 -29.11 43.87
N THR A 21 -23.84 -28.01 44.56
CA THR A 21 -23.14 -26.72 44.37
C THR A 21 -21.97 -26.45 45.34
N ALA A 22 -21.53 -27.44 46.12
CA ALA A 22 -20.46 -27.26 47.11
C ALA A 22 -19.05 -27.71 46.64
N ALA A 23 -18.87 -28.08 45.37
CA ALA A 23 -17.58 -28.57 44.88
C ALA A 23 -17.27 -28.06 43.46
N ALA A 24 -16.96 -26.78 43.33
CA ALA A 24 -16.27 -26.23 42.16
C ALA A 24 -15.52 -24.95 42.53
N ALA A 25 -14.67 -25.02 43.56
CA ALA A 25 -13.75 -23.95 43.94
C ALA A 25 -12.40 -24.02 43.20
N TRP A 26 -12.34 -24.69 42.03
CA TRP A 26 -11.11 -24.88 41.28
C TRP A 26 -11.27 -24.34 39.86
N THR A 27 -10.56 -23.24 39.62
CA THR A 27 -10.03 -22.80 38.32
C THR A 27 -11.07 -22.53 37.23
N VAL A 28 -11.68 -21.35 37.25
CA VAL A 28 -12.11 -20.71 35.99
C VAL A 28 -10.86 -20.03 35.42
N PRO A 29 -10.29 -20.50 34.29
CA PRO A 29 -9.40 -19.64 33.54
C PRO A 29 -10.30 -18.55 32.98
N VAL A 30 -10.26 -17.37 33.60
CA VAL A 30 -10.71 -16.15 32.93
C VAL A 30 -9.78 -16.02 31.75
N VAL A 31 -10.19 -16.55 30.60
CA VAL A 31 -9.65 -16.14 29.32
C VAL A 31 -10.05 -14.68 29.22
N ALA A 32 -9.19 -13.82 29.76
CA ALA A 32 -9.13 -12.45 29.36
C ALA A 32 -8.90 -12.53 27.85
N VAL A 33 -9.98 -12.36 27.09
CA VAL A 33 -9.89 -11.97 25.70
C VAL A 33 -9.07 -10.70 25.78
N ALA A 34 -7.77 -10.82 25.53
CA ALA A 34 -7.00 -9.72 25.01
C ALA A 34 -7.80 -9.32 23.79
N VAL A 35 -8.64 -8.30 23.96
CA VAL A 35 -9.09 -7.48 22.85
C VAL A 35 -7.76 -6.96 22.36
N ALA A 36 -7.16 -7.71 21.43
CA ALA A 36 -6.06 -7.23 20.63
C ALA A 36 -6.58 -5.88 20.19
N THR A 37 -5.89 -4.87 20.72
CA THR A 37 -5.99 -3.45 20.40
C THR A 37 -6.87 -3.24 19.18
N PRO A 38 -7.90 -2.35 19.20
CA PRO A 38 -8.60 -2.02 17.97
C PRO A 38 -7.50 -1.84 16.95
N SER A 39 -7.49 -2.67 15.91
CA SER A 39 -6.65 -2.46 14.74
C SER A 39 -6.83 -0.99 14.50
N ALA A 40 -5.76 -0.24 14.77
CA ALA A 40 -5.81 1.19 14.60
C ALA A 40 -6.45 1.33 13.23
N ALA A 41 -7.59 2.00 13.16
CA ALA A 41 -7.94 2.67 11.95
C ALA A 41 -6.74 3.60 11.74
N ALA A 42 -5.67 3.07 11.14
CA ALA A 42 -4.69 3.84 10.43
C ALA A 42 -5.62 4.59 9.49
N SER A 43 -5.89 5.84 9.85
CA SER A 43 -6.76 6.69 9.07
C SER A 43 -5.97 6.86 7.79
N ILE A 44 -6.23 5.98 6.84
CA ILE A 44 -5.54 5.96 5.57
C ILE A 44 -5.94 7.27 4.93
N VAL A 45 -4.98 8.17 4.78
CA VAL A 45 -5.23 9.44 4.13
C VAL A 45 -5.32 9.15 2.64
N ASP A 46 -6.49 9.40 2.08
CA ASP A 46 -6.67 9.28 0.64
C ASP A 46 -6.22 10.56 -0.06
N LEU A 47 -5.18 10.44 -0.88
CA LEU A 47 -4.58 11.53 -1.66
C LEU A 47 -5.32 11.76 -2.99
N GLY A 48 -6.30 10.91 -3.29
CA GLY A 48 -7.11 10.99 -4.51
C GLY A 48 -6.34 10.64 -5.78
N ALA A 49 -6.81 11.19 -6.90
CA ALA A 49 -6.39 10.82 -8.25
C ALA A 49 -5.09 11.53 -8.70
N TYR A 50 -4.00 11.29 -7.99
CA TYR A 50 -2.66 11.68 -8.47
C TYR A 50 -2.26 10.83 -9.70
N ALA A 51 -1.35 11.34 -10.53
CA ALA A 51 -1.03 10.69 -11.79
C ALA A 51 0.46 10.69 -12.11
N LEU A 52 0.97 9.52 -12.45
CA LEU A 52 2.24 9.31 -13.13
C LEU A 52 1.99 9.20 -14.64
N ARG A 53 2.73 9.97 -15.44
CA ARG A 53 2.61 10.01 -16.91
C ARG A 53 3.98 9.94 -17.56
N GLY A 54 4.10 9.16 -18.62
CA GLY A 54 5.30 9.20 -19.46
C GLY A 54 5.36 10.50 -20.28
N THR A 55 6.57 10.95 -20.58
CA THR A 55 6.82 12.02 -21.55
C THR A 55 8.03 11.69 -22.41
N CYS A 56 7.90 11.89 -23.71
CA CYS A 56 9.02 11.78 -24.65
C CYS A 56 9.99 12.96 -24.56
N GLY A 57 9.62 14.03 -23.86
CA GLY A 57 10.36 15.28 -23.89
C GLY A 57 10.30 15.95 -25.26
N THR A 58 11.32 16.74 -25.56
CA THR A 58 11.46 17.51 -26.80
C THR A 58 12.84 17.23 -27.36
N LEU A 59 12.91 16.75 -28.61
CA LEU A 59 14.16 16.39 -29.26
C LEU A 59 15.19 17.53 -29.14
N GLY A 60 16.37 17.24 -28.58
CA GLY A 60 17.47 18.20 -28.44
C GLY A 60 17.33 19.23 -27.30
N LEU A 61 16.21 19.26 -26.57
CA LEU A 61 15.99 20.21 -25.47
C LEU A 61 15.71 19.53 -24.13
N LEU A 62 14.80 18.56 -24.12
CA LEU A 62 14.35 17.87 -22.90
C LEU A 62 14.32 16.38 -23.15
N GLY A 63 15.07 15.62 -22.36
CA GLY A 63 15.07 14.17 -22.44
C GLY A 63 13.72 13.53 -22.06
N PRO A 64 13.51 12.27 -22.44
CA PRO A 64 12.34 11.49 -22.07
C PRO A 64 12.31 11.24 -20.56
N GLY A 65 11.17 10.83 -20.04
CA GLY A 65 11.02 10.55 -18.62
C GLY A 65 9.58 10.51 -18.16
N PHE A 66 9.34 10.93 -16.92
CA PHE A 66 8.05 10.82 -16.25
C PHE A 66 7.69 12.11 -15.54
N LEU A 67 6.39 12.41 -15.52
CA LEU A 67 5.79 13.48 -14.76
C LEU A 67 4.91 12.84 -13.68
N LEU A 68 5.21 13.14 -12.41
CA LEU A 68 4.34 12.78 -11.30
C LEU A 68 3.59 14.04 -10.88
N GLN A 69 2.27 14.01 -10.98
CA GLN A 69 1.39 15.11 -10.62
C GLN A 69 0.57 14.72 -9.39
N ALA A 70 0.58 15.57 -8.37
CA ALA A 70 -0.26 15.41 -7.19
C ALA A 70 -1.74 15.60 -7.53
N GLY A 71 -2.63 15.00 -6.74
CA GLY A 71 -4.07 15.26 -6.83
C GLY A 71 -4.39 16.75 -6.60
N PRO A 72 -5.56 17.24 -7.03
CA PRO A 72 -5.89 18.66 -6.97
C PRO A 72 -6.10 19.20 -5.55
N THR A 73 -6.37 18.32 -4.57
CA THR A 73 -6.78 18.72 -3.22
C THR A 73 -5.75 18.38 -2.15
N GLU A 74 -4.96 17.32 -2.33
CA GLU A 74 -4.06 16.79 -1.30
C GLU A 74 -2.61 16.69 -1.83
N PRO A 75 -1.59 17.09 -1.04
CA PRO A 75 -0.20 16.94 -1.43
C PRO A 75 0.25 15.47 -1.45
N LEU A 76 1.21 15.13 -2.31
CA LEU A 76 1.89 13.83 -2.19
C LEU A 76 2.93 13.91 -1.05
N PRO A 77 2.94 12.94 -0.13
CA PRO A 77 3.85 12.97 1.02
C PRO A 77 5.30 12.67 0.60
N THR A 78 6.23 13.17 1.42
CA THR A 78 7.63 12.72 1.44
C THR A 78 7.68 11.19 1.55
N GLY A 79 8.62 10.56 0.85
CA GLY A 79 8.75 9.10 0.82
C GLY A 79 7.90 8.43 -0.26
N THR A 80 7.07 9.17 -1.01
CA THR A 80 6.52 8.67 -2.27
C THR A 80 7.67 8.30 -3.21
N THR A 81 7.65 7.09 -3.76
CA THR A 81 8.72 6.60 -4.62
C THR A 81 8.24 6.41 -6.05
N ILE A 82 9.16 6.49 -7.00
CA ILE A 82 8.99 6.08 -8.39
C ILE A 82 10.14 5.13 -8.72
N ILE A 83 9.81 3.88 -9.06
CA ILE A 83 10.79 2.93 -9.57
C ILE A 83 10.71 2.95 -11.09
N ILE A 84 11.84 3.21 -11.74
CA ILE A 84 11.96 3.23 -13.19
C ILE A 84 12.83 2.05 -13.61
N THR A 85 12.32 1.21 -14.50
CA THR A 85 13.06 0.13 -15.13
C THR A 85 13.11 0.35 -16.63
N GLY A 86 14.23 -0.03 -17.26
CA GLY A 86 14.35 0.05 -18.70
C GLY A 86 14.92 -1.18 -19.37
N SER A 87 14.67 -1.25 -20.68
CA SER A 87 15.12 -2.31 -21.57
C SER A 87 15.49 -1.74 -22.95
N GLY A 88 16.17 -2.54 -23.77
CA GLY A 88 16.68 -2.12 -25.08
C GLY A 88 18.00 -1.35 -25.04
N VAL A 89 18.49 -0.98 -23.85
CA VAL A 89 19.76 -0.29 -23.64
C VAL A 89 20.54 -0.88 -22.47
N ALA A 90 21.87 -0.78 -22.52
CA ALA A 90 22.74 -1.23 -21.44
C ALA A 90 22.69 -0.30 -20.21
N ASN A 91 22.34 0.97 -20.38
CA ASN A 91 22.22 1.96 -19.30
C ASN A 91 21.09 2.95 -19.61
N ILE A 92 20.24 3.23 -18.62
CA ILE A 92 19.09 4.14 -18.76
C ILE A 92 19.41 5.62 -18.50
N GLY A 93 20.69 5.97 -18.47
CA GLY A 93 21.20 7.34 -18.34
C GLY A 93 21.20 7.86 -16.91
N VAL A 94 21.48 9.16 -16.79
CA VAL A 94 21.38 9.92 -15.55
C VAL A 94 20.00 10.56 -15.51
N PHE A 95 19.35 10.56 -14.34
CA PHE A 95 18.07 11.21 -14.15
C PHE A 95 18.22 12.51 -13.38
N SER A 96 17.60 13.56 -13.89
CA SER A 96 17.46 14.87 -13.24
C SER A 96 16.02 15.10 -12.80
N VAL A 97 15.86 15.79 -11.67
CA VAL A 97 14.57 16.13 -11.07
C VAL A 97 14.35 17.64 -11.18
N SER A 98 13.13 18.06 -11.54
CA SER A 98 12.72 19.47 -11.53
C SER A 98 11.25 19.63 -11.13
N GLY A 99 10.86 20.84 -10.69
CA GLY A 99 9.49 21.12 -10.21
C GLY A 99 9.21 20.64 -8.78
N GLY A 100 10.22 20.14 -8.07
CA GLY A 100 10.13 19.66 -6.70
C GLY A 100 11.47 19.13 -6.20
N THR A 101 11.48 18.46 -5.05
CA THR A 101 12.69 17.88 -4.45
C THR A 101 12.56 16.37 -4.29
N ALA A 102 13.49 15.62 -4.86
CA ALA A 102 13.58 14.18 -4.73
C ALA A 102 15.04 13.72 -4.82
N THR A 103 15.34 12.59 -4.20
CA THR A 103 16.62 11.88 -4.38
C THR A 103 16.50 10.89 -5.52
N VAL A 104 17.59 10.70 -6.25
CA VAL A 104 17.71 9.69 -7.32
C VAL A 104 18.73 8.65 -6.89
N THR A 105 18.28 7.44 -6.62
CA THR A 105 19.11 6.30 -6.27
C THR A 105 19.32 5.42 -7.49
N VAL A 106 20.57 5.08 -7.78
CA VAL A 106 20.94 4.13 -8.84
C VAL A 106 20.89 2.72 -8.27
N LEU A 107 19.94 1.90 -8.75
CA LEU A 107 19.81 0.51 -8.29
C LEU A 107 20.60 -0.47 -9.17
N SER A 108 20.64 -0.22 -10.48
CA SER A 108 21.43 -0.96 -11.46
C SER A 108 21.66 -0.10 -12.70
N ASN A 109 22.32 -0.57 -13.76
CA ASN A 109 22.44 0.25 -14.97
C ASN A 109 21.09 0.56 -15.64
N THR A 110 20.09 -0.31 -15.47
CA THR A 110 18.75 -0.22 -16.07
C THR A 110 17.63 0.05 -15.08
N SER A 111 17.97 0.35 -13.81
CA SER A 111 16.98 0.63 -12.77
C SER A 111 17.34 1.86 -11.93
N ARG A 112 16.36 2.71 -11.66
CA ARG A 112 16.48 3.89 -10.79
C ARG A 112 15.30 3.92 -9.83
N GLN A 113 15.55 4.41 -8.62
CA GLN A 113 14.50 4.75 -7.67
C GLN A 113 14.56 6.23 -7.37
N ILE A 114 13.44 6.91 -7.49
CA ILE A 114 13.28 8.32 -7.16
C ILE A 114 12.43 8.39 -5.91
N THR A 115 12.85 9.13 -4.90
CA THR A 115 12.10 9.28 -3.64
C THR A 115 11.90 10.75 -3.34
N LEU A 116 10.64 11.18 -3.15
CA LEU A 116 10.35 12.55 -2.74
C LEU A 116 10.97 12.82 -1.37
N THR A 117 11.75 13.90 -1.27
CA THR A 117 12.39 14.34 -0.01
C THR A 117 11.61 15.47 0.68
N ALA A 118 10.64 16.05 -0.01
CA ALA A 118 9.66 16.97 0.56
C ALA A 118 8.28 16.65 -0.05
N PRO A 119 7.18 17.09 0.59
CA PRO A 119 5.86 16.92 0.02
C PRO A 119 5.75 17.66 -1.32
N LEU A 120 5.09 17.03 -2.31
CA LEU A 120 4.71 17.70 -3.55
C LEU A 120 3.34 18.36 -3.33
N PRO A 121 3.21 19.69 -3.42
CA PRO A 121 1.95 20.38 -3.18
C PRO A 121 0.81 19.88 -4.07
N ALA A 122 -0.43 20.03 -3.61
CA ALA A 122 -1.62 19.67 -4.38
C ALA A 122 -1.60 20.35 -5.78
N GLY A 123 -1.91 19.58 -6.82
CA GLY A 123 -1.89 20.00 -8.22
C GLY A 123 -0.49 20.24 -8.82
N ALA A 124 0.57 20.27 -8.01
CA ALA A 124 1.93 20.46 -8.49
C ALA A 124 2.45 19.22 -9.22
N THR A 125 3.44 19.44 -10.08
CA THR A 125 4.07 18.38 -10.88
C THR A 125 5.57 18.37 -10.65
N ILE A 126 6.12 17.19 -10.42
CA ILE A 126 7.55 16.94 -10.43
C ILE A 126 7.91 16.18 -11.71
N ALA A 127 8.97 16.63 -12.38
CA ALA A 127 9.48 16.01 -13.59
C ALA A 127 10.75 15.24 -13.29
N VAL A 128 10.81 14.00 -13.79
CA VAL A 128 11.95 13.10 -13.68
C VAL A 128 12.39 12.76 -15.09
N ARG A 129 13.51 13.32 -15.54
CA ARG A 129 13.99 13.21 -16.94
C ARG A 129 15.33 12.51 -17.02
N THR A 130 15.51 11.63 -18.00
CA THR A 130 16.78 10.99 -18.29
C THR A 130 17.57 11.71 -19.37
N THR A 131 18.89 11.56 -19.36
CA THR A 131 19.80 11.97 -20.44
C THR A 131 19.76 11.02 -21.65
N LEU A 132 18.94 9.98 -21.66
CA LEU A 132 18.77 9.12 -22.83
C LEU A 132 18.26 9.91 -24.04
N SER A 133 18.90 9.73 -25.19
CA SER A 133 18.42 10.30 -26.45
C SER A 133 17.26 9.47 -27.00
N ILE A 134 16.22 10.14 -27.50
CA ILE A 134 15.12 9.49 -28.22
C ILE A 134 15.55 8.90 -29.57
N SER A 135 16.77 9.16 -30.05
CA SER A 135 17.34 8.52 -31.24
C SER A 135 17.84 7.09 -30.99
N VAL A 136 17.69 6.56 -29.78
CA VAL A 136 18.07 5.18 -29.41
C VAL A 136 16.80 4.37 -29.13
N ALA A 137 16.77 3.10 -29.50
CA ALA A 137 15.68 2.19 -29.10
C ALA A 137 15.76 1.93 -27.60
N PHE A 138 14.70 2.24 -26.88
CA PHE A 138 14.58 1.88 -25.48
C PHE A 138 13.12 1.78 -25.08
N GLN A 139 12.88 1.10 -23.98
CA GLN A 139 11.62 1.19 -23.25
C GLN A 139 11.92 1.51 -21.78
N LEU A 140 11.16 2.44 -21.21
CA LEU A 140 11.17 2.79 -19.81
C LEU A 140 9.77 2.54 -19.25
N ASN A 141 9.70 1.87 -18.10
CA ASN A 141 8.48 1.68 -17.33
C ASN A 141 8.69 2.29 -15.96
N ALA A 142 7.68 3.01 -15.46
CA ALA A 142 7.73 3.60 -14.14
C ALA A 142 6.50 3.21 -13.33
N VAL A 143 6.72 2.93 -12.05
CA VAL A 143 5.67 2.67 -11.08
C VAL A 143 5.88 3.56 -9.86
N SER A 144 4.86 4.33 -9.48
CA SER A 144 4.85 5.11 -8.25
C SER A 144 4.21 4.33 -7.10
N THR A 145 4.80 4.45 -5.92
CA THR A 145 4.25 3.89 -4.68
C THR A 145 4.19 4.94 -3.60
N LEU A 146 3.09 4.94 -2.85
CA LEU A 146 2.91 5.79 -1.69
C LEU A 146 3.52 5.13 -0.44
N PRO A 147 3.98 5.93 0.54
CA PRO A 147 4.37 5.39 1.84
C PRO A 147 3.15 4.80 2.58
N SER A 148 3.42 3.99 3.60
CA SER A 148 2.36 3.42 4.44
C SER A 148 1.52 4.52 5.10
N GLY A 149 0.23 4.23 5.31
CA GLY A 149 -0.74 5.19 5.84
C GLY A 149 -1.42 6.08 4.80
N TYR A 150 -1.10 5.90 3.51
CA TYR A 150 -1.72 6.65 2.41
C TYR A 150 -2.28 5.72 1.33
N THR A 151 -3.34 6.18 0.68
CA THR A 151 -3.87 5.59 -0.57
C THR A 151 -4.07 6.68 -1.62
N GLY A 152 -4.20 6.27 -2.89
CA GLY A 152 -4.59 7.18 -3.96
C GLY A 152 -5.75 6.59 -4.76
N THR A 153 -6.97 6.83 -4.32
CA THR A 153 -8.17 6.37 -5.02
C THR A 153 -8.25 7.01 -6.40
N GLY A 154 -8.40 6.18 -7.44
CA GLY A 154 -8.42 6.66 -8.83
C GLY A 154 -7.06 7.15 -9.35
N SER A 155 -5.97 6.91 -8.63
CA SER A 155 -4.64 7.30 -9.07
C SER A 155 -4.17 6.48 -10.27
N LYS A 156 -3.35 7.12 -11.11
CA LYS A 156 -2.58 6.46 -12.15
C LYS A 156 -1.17 6.28 -11.66
N THR A 157 -0.80 5.07 -11.28
CA THR A 157 0.49 4.78 -10.64
C THR A 157 1.54 4.22 -11.59
N ALA A 158 1.17 3.88 -12.82
CA ALA A 158 2.08 3.31 -13.80
C ALA A 158 2.08 4.12 -15.10
N ALA A 159 3.26 4.22 -15.69
CA ALA A 159 3.51 4.94 -16.93
C ALA A 159 4.62 4.26 -17.73
N ASN A 160 4.65 4.51 -19.04
CA ASN A 160 5.71 4.00 -19.90
C ASN A 160 6.15 5.04 -20.93
N VAL A 161 7.41 4.94 -21.36
CA VAL A 161 7.97 5.68 -22.50
C VAL A 161 8.71 4.68 -23.38
N SER A 162 8.44 4.70 -24.68
CA SER A 162 9.08 3.81 -25.65
C SER A 162 9.64 4.63 -26.79
N SER A 163 10.87 4.36 -27.20
CA SER A 163 11.45 4.88 -28.43
C SER A 163 11.85 3.75 -29.38
N THR A 164 11.54 3.92 -30.66
CA THR A 164 11.95 3.02 -31.76
C THR A 164 13.00 3.66 -32.67
N LEU A 165 13.87 4.52 -32.11
CA LEU A 165 14.86 5.40 -32.79
C LEU A 165 14.25 6.58 -33.55
N ILE A 166 13.07 6.37 -34.16
CA ILE A 166 12.43 7.36 -35.03
C ILE A 166 11.23 8.00 -34.34
N LEU A 167 10.44 7.19 -33.62
CA LEU A 167 9.28 7.66 -32.88
C LEU A 167 9.46 7.39 -31.39
N CYS A 168 9.08 8.36 -30.58
CA CYS A 168 8.86 8.16 -29.17
C CYS A 168 7.36 8.24 -28.87
N SER A 169 6.86 7.28 -28.09
CA SER A 169 5.51 7.26 -27.53
C SER A 169 5.56 7.15 -26.01
N ALA A 170 4.56 7.73 -25.34
CA ALA A 170 4.48 7.71 -23.89
C ALA A 170 3.02 7.64 -23.43
N ASN A 171 2.78 6.90 -22.35
CA ASN A 171 1.46 6.78 -21.72
C ASN A 171 1.53 7.09 -20.23
#